data_AF-A0A0D2YER0-F1
#
_entry.id   AF-A0A0D2YER0-F1
#
_cell.length_a   1.000
_cell.length_b   1.000
_cell.length_c   1.000
_cell.angle_alpha   90.00
_cell.angle_beta   90.00
_cell.angle_gamma   90.00
#
_symmetry.space_group_name_H-M   'P 1'
#
loop_
_entity.id
_entity.type
_entity.pdbx_description
1 polymer ?
#
loop_
_entity_poly.entity_id
_entity_poly.type
_entity_poly.pdbx_seq_one_letter_code
_entity_poly.pdbx_strand_id
1 'polypeptide(L)'
;MDSRGRLILADVGVSKIHREITSMRQDPTNCQQSTVTYEAPEAQSDQREGKPRGRRYDMWSLGCMFLEFTVWLVFDYSTVRSFRKSRRTRDDPKDAFGSFFVQTSDNLIQIHSAVIEAIGHLRGHPLCSGDTALADLIQLIQDHLLQVDVQARTEAPELLKMLERIIHRAEQDGNYLYPRFVGNTG
;
A
#
# COMPACT_ATOMS: atom_id res chain seq x y z
N MET A 1 25.76 -11.17 -11.96
CA MET A 1 24.39 -11.08 -11.45
C MET A 1 24.41 -10.06 -10.32
N ASP A 2 23.72 -8.94 -10.47
CA ASP A 2 23.53 -7.98 -9.36
C ASP A 2 22.64 -8.66 -8.31
N SER A 3 23.18 -8.84 -7.10
CA SER A 3 22.59 -9.59 -5.98
C SER A 3 21.63 -8.75 -5.12
N ARG A 4 21.31 -7.52 -5.54
CA ARG A 4 20.31 -6.69 -4.85
C ARG A 4 18.92 -7.03 -5.37
N GLY A 5 18.05 -7.54 -4.50
CA GLY A 5 16.65 -7.81 -4.82
C GLY A 5 15.96 -6.53 -5.30
N ARG A 6 15.81 -6.38 -6.61
CA ARG A 6 15.16 -5.20 -7.22
C ARG A 6 13.67 -5.45 -7.35
N LEU A 7 12.85 -4.65 -6.66
CA LEU A 7 11.43 -4.55 -6.96
C LEU A 7 11.28 -3.73 -8.25
N ILE A 8 10.91 -4.39 -9.35
CA ILE A 8 10.62 -3.73 -10.62
C ILE A 8 9.10 -3.59 -10.73
N LEU A 9 8.61 -2.35 -10.64
CA LEU A 9 7.23 -2.03 -10.99
C LEU A 9 7.15 -1.87 -12.52
N ALA A 10 6.60 -2.86 -13.20
CA ALA A 10 6.24 -2.75 -14.61
C ALA A 10 4.84 -2.12 -14.73
N ASP A 11 4.51 -1.55 -15.90
CA ASP A 11 3.17 -1.04 -16.25
C ASP A 11 2.74 0.34 -15.71
N VAL A 12 3.68 1.25 -15.41
CA VAL A 12 3.37 2.66 -15.04
C VAL A 12 2.80 3.52 -16.19
N GLY A 13 2.79 3.01 -17.43
CA GLY A 13 2.40 3.74 -18.64
C GLY A 13 1.00 3.43 -19.19
N VAL A 14 0.31 2.42 -18.66
CA VAL A 14 -0.95 1.94 -19.25
C VAL A 14 -2.18 2.67 -18.74
N SER A 15 -2.06 3.50 -17.69
CA SER A 15 -3.19 4.21 -17.07
C SER A 15 -3.98 5.11 -18.03
N LYS A 16 -3.33 5.72 -19.03
CA LYS A 16 -4.00 6.53 -20.05
C LYS A 16 -4.73 5.67 -21.09
N ILE A 17 -4.07 4.62 -21.58
CA ILE A 17 -4.62 3.73 -22.62
C ILE A 17 -5.73 2.84 -22.05
N HIS A 18 -5.61 2.41 -20.79
CA HIS A 18 -6.69 1.73 -20.07
C HIS A 18 -7.93 2.60 -19.95
N ARG A 19 -7.83 3.93 -19.83
CA ARG A 19 -9.02 4.79 -19.66
C ARG A 19 -9.95 4.76 -20.87
N GLU A 20 -9.39 4.76 -22.08
CA GLU A 20 -10.15 4.67 -23.34
C GLU A 20 -10.62 3.23 -23.61
N ILE A 21 -9.79 2.25 -23.27
CA ILE A 21 -10.09 0.84 -23.50
C ILE A 21 -11.12 0.29 -22.47
N THR A 22 -11.11 0.78 -21.23
CA THR A 22 -12.02 0.34 -20.15
C THR A 22 -13.45 0.83 -20.38
N SER A 23 -13.65 1.98 -21.05
CA SER A 23 -15.02 2.43 -21.41
C SER A 23 -15.61 1.67 -22.60
N MET A 24 -14.80 0.93 -23.37
CA MET A 24 -15.20 0.30 -24.63
C MET A 24 -15.15 -1.25 -24.68
N ARG A 25 -14.81 -1.96 -23.60
CA ARG A 25 -14.71 -3.44 -23.62
C ARG A 25 -15.88 -4.13 -22.92
N GLN A 26 -16.51 -5.07 -23.62
CA GLN A 26 -17.58 -5.94 -23.12
C GLN A 26 -17.09 -7.25 -22.46
N ASP A 27 -15.77 -7.48 -22.34
CA ASP A 27 -15.20 -8.69 -21.70
C ASP A 27 -14.29 -8.38 -20.50
N PRO A 28 -14.53 -8.95 -19.29
CA PRO A 28 -13.82 -8.61 -18.07
C PRO A 28 -12.75 -9.66 -17.74
N THR A 29 -11.47 -9.35 -17.98
CA THR A 29 -10.38 -10.19 -17.45
C THR A 29 -9.33 -9.36 -16.72
N ASN A 30 -9.16 -9.66 -15.43
CA ASN A 30 -8.05 -9.38 -14.48
C ASN A 30 -7.59 -7.92 -14.24
N CYS A 31 -7.68 -7.05 -15.24
CA CYS A 31 -7.14 -5.70 -15.18
C CYS A 31 -8.07 -4.69 -14.47
N GLN A 32 -9.38 -4.72 -14.76
CA GLN A 32 -10.36 -3.89 -14.04
C GLN A 32 -10.34 -4.18 -12.53
N GLN A 33 -10.10 -5.45 -12.20
CA GLN A 33 -10.10 -5.99 -10.84
C GLN A 33 -8.93 -5.50 -9.97
N SER A 34 -7.71 -5.40 -10.53
CA SER A 34 -6.57 -4.74 -9.87
C SER A 34 -6.76 -3.23 -9.70
N THR A 35 -7.51 -2.59 -10.60
CA THR A 35 -7.65 -1.12 -10.63
C THR A 35 -8.49 -0.60 -9.46
N VAL A 36 -9.47 -1.37 -8.98
CA VAL A 36 -10.37 -0.98 -7.87
C VAL A 36 -9.70 -1.17 -6.50
N THR A 37 -8.84 -2.17 -6.34
CA THR A 37 -8.27 -2.53 -5.02
C THR A 37 -7.34 -1.44 -4.46
N TYR A 38 -6.58 -0.80 -5.34
CA TYR A 38 -5.62 0.25 -5.00
C TYR A 38 -6.15 1.66 -5.30
N GLU A 39 -7.46 1.77 -5.53
CA GLU A 39 -8.13 3.03 -5.79
C GLU A 39 -8.17 3.88 -4.51
N ALA A 40 -7.89 5.17 -4.67
CA ALA A 40 -7.87 6.11 -3.56
C ALA A 40 -9.30 6.56 -3.19
N PRO A 41 -9.54 6.94 -1.92
CA PRO A 41 -10.82 7.46 -1.43
C PRO A 41 -11.50 8.49 -2.33
N GLU A 42 -10.72 9.42 -2.89
CA GLU A 42 -11.19 10.54 -3.68
C GLU A 42 -11.60 10.19 -5.11
N ALA A 43 -11.38 8.94 -5.57
CA ALA A 43 -11.52 8.60 -6.98
C ALA A 43 -12.92 8.85 -7.54
N GLN A 44 -13.95 8.50 -6.75
CA GLN A 44 -15.34 8.71 -7.15
C GLN A 44 -15.71 10.20 -7.16
N SER A 45 -15.25 10.98 -6.18
CA SER A 45 -15.50 12.42 -6.12
C SER A 45 -14.78 13.15 -7.26
N ASP A 46 -13.52 12.85 -7.52
CA ASP A 46 -12.74 13.44 -8.60
C ASP A 46 -13.37 13.14 -9.96
N GLN A 47 -13.85 11.92 -10.17
CA GLN A 47 -14.53 11.54 -11.41
C GLN A 47 -15.85 12.30 -11.59
N ARG A 48 -16.67 12.45 -10.53
CA ARG A 48 -17.92 13.21 -10.57
C ARG A 48 -17.69 14.69 -10.86
N GLU A 49 -16.61 15.25 -10.32
CA GLU A 49 -16.22 16.65 -10.49
C GLU A 49 -15.42 16.90 -11.79
N GLY A 50 -15.16 15.85 -12.58
CA GLY A 50 -14.36 15.95 -13.81
C GLY A 50 -12.89 16.32 -13.57
N LYS A 51 -12.40 16.16 -12.33
CA LYS A 51 -11.00 16.44 -11.98
C LYS A 51 -10.09 15.34 -12.53
N PRO A 52 -8.93 15.71 -13.11
CA PRO A 52 -7.93 14.71 -13.48
C PRO A 52 -7.38 14.05 -12.21
N ARG A 53 -7.14 12.73 -12.25
CA ARG A 53 -6.48 12.00 -11.15
C ARG A 53 -5.15 12.68 -10.81
N GLY A 54 -5.02 13.13 -9.56
CA GLY A 54 -3.84 13.84 -9.08
C GLY A 54 -2.68 12.90 -8.75
N ARG A 55 -1.46 13.43 -8.70
CA ARG A 55 -0.25 12.64 -8.33
C ARG A 55 -0.34 11.98 -6.94
N ARG A 56 -1.15 12.55 -6.03
CA ARG A 56 -1.36 12.00 -4.69
C ARG A 56 -2.31 10.80 -4.65
N TYR A 57 -3.06 10.58 -5.73
CA TYR A 57 -3.75 9.32 -5.96
C TYR A 57 -2.73 8.19 -6.09
N ASP A 58 -1.67 8.39 -6.89
CA ASP A 58 -0.63 7.38 -7.09
C ASP A 58 0.11 7.06 -5.78
N MET A 59 0.24 8.03 -4.87
CA MET A 59 0.85 7.83 -3.54
C MET A 59 0.02 6.90 -2.66
N TRP A 60 -1.31 6.99 -2.73
CA TRP A 60 -2.19 6.03 -2.05
C TRP A 60 -2.02 4.63 -2.62
N SER A 61 -2.07 4.48 -3.95
CA SER A 61 -1.89 3.18 -4.60
C SER A 61 -0.53 2.58 -4.26
N LEU A 62 0.52 3.40 -4.20
CA LEU A 62 1.86 2.99 -3.79
C LEU A 62 1.91 2.55 -2.32
N GLY A 63 1.23 3.27 -1.42
CA GLY A 63 1.08 2.86 -0.02
C GLY A 63 0.41 1.49 0.12
N CYS A 64 -0.63 1.23 -0.68
CA CYS A 64 -1.31 -0.07 -0.68
C CYS A 64 -0.37 -1.19 -1.12
N MET A 65 0.37 -0.98 -2.22
CA MET A 65 1.34 -1.94 -2.75
C MET A 65 2.49 -2.20 -1.76
N PHE A 66 3.05 -1.15 -1.17
CA PHE A 66 4.12 -1.28 -0.17
C PHE A 66 3.66 -2.02 1.07
N LEU A 67 2.42 -1.81 1.53
CA LEU A 67 1.89 -2.58 2.65
C LEU A 67 1.77 -4.07 2.32
N GLU A 68 1.17 -4.43 1.18
CA GLU A 68 1.07 -5.84 0.78
C GLU A 68 2.45 -6.49 0.58
N PHE A 69 3.39 -5.75 0.00
CA PHE A 69 4.76 -6.22 -0.16
C PHE A 69 5.44 -6.45 1.20
N THR A 70 5.23 -5.55 2.16
CA THR A 70 5.78 -5.70 3.52
C THR A 70 5.16 -6.89 4.24
N VAL A 71 3.84 -7.11 4.11
CA VAL A 71 3.17 -8.31 4.63
C VAL A 71 3.77 -9.58 4.02
N TRP A 72 3.99 -9.61 2.70
CA TRP A 72 4.61 -10.75 2.03
C TRP A 72 6.05 -11.01 2.52
N LEU A 73 6.83 -9.94 2.67
CA LEU A 73 8.24 -10.01 3.05
C LEU A 73 8.44 -10.52 4.48
N VAL A 74 7.59 -10.07 5.41
CA VAL A 74 7.70 -10.40 6.84
C VAL A 74 7.05 -11.74 7.17
N PHE A 75 5.93 -12.04 6.51
CA PHE A 75 5.19 -13.28 6.71
C PHE A 75 5.35 -14.16 5.47
N ASP A 76 4.29 -14.30 4.68
CA ASP A 76 4.27 -15.11 3.48
C ASP A 76 3.12 -14.69 2.54
N TYR A 77 3.02 -15.36 1.39
CA TYR A 77 1.95 -15.12 0.43
C TYR A 77 0.56 -15.57 0.94
N SER A 78 0.50 -16.55 1.84
CA SER A 78 -0.78 -17.01 2.40
C SER A 78 -1.42 -15.94 3.29
N THR A 79 -0.60 -15.18 4.01
CA THR A 79 -0.98 -14.04 4.82
C THR A 79 -1.48 -12.89 3.95
N VAL A 80 -0.81 -12.60 2.82
CA VAL A 80 -1.30 -11.60 1.83
C VAL A 80 -2.68 -11.97 1.31
N ARG A 81 -2.91 -13.25 0.96
CA ARG A 81 -4.23 -13.71 0.50
C ARG A 81 -5.30 -13.54 1.57
N SER A 82 -4.95 -13.83 2.83
CA SER A 82 -5.85 -13.66 3.97
C SER A 82 -6.16 -12.18 4.20
N PHE A 83 -5.16 -11.30 4.12
CA PHE A 83 -5.31 -9.86 4.21
C PHE A 83 -6.20 -9.28 3.10
N ARG A 84 -5.99 -9.68 1.85
CA ARG A 84 -6.88 -9.30 0.74
C ARG A 84 -8.31 -9.78 0.97
N LYS A 85 -8.50 -10.98 1.53
CA LYS A 85 -9.82 -11.52 1.83
C LYS A 85 -10.50 -10.78 2.98
N SER A 86 -9.76 -10.37 4.01
CA SER A 86 -10.30 -9.67 5.18
C SER A 86 -10.74 -8.23 4.89
N ARG A 87 -10.26 -7.63 3.79
CA ARG A 87 -10.71 -6.33 3.30
C ARG A 87 -12.00 -6.37 2.47
N ARG A 88 -12.54 -7.57 2.17
CA ARG A 88 -13.73 -7.69 1.33
C ARG A 88 -14.99 -7.43 2.14
N THR A 89 -15.83 -6.56 1.61
CA THR A 89 -17.20 -6.35 2.07
C THR A 89 -18.07 -7.48 1.50
N ARG A 90 -18.73 -8.26 2.36
CA ARG A 90 -19.54 -9.41 1.93
C ARG A 90 -20.72 -9.03 1.05
N ASP A 91 -21.17 -7.78 1.13
CA ASP A 91 -22.42 -7.30 0.54
C ASP A 91 -22.23 -6.48 -0.74
N ASP A 92 -20.99 -6.23 -1.20
CA ASP A 92 -20.72 -5.53 -2.46
C ASP A 92 -20.09 -6.47 -3.51
N PRO A 93 -20.84 -6.88 -4.55
CA PRO A 93 -20.32 -7.68 -5.66
C PRO A 93 -19.16 -7.00 -6.42
N LYS A 94 -19.01 -5.67 -6.31
CA LYS A 94 -17.91 -4.90 -6.89
C LYS A 94 -16.64 -4.94 -6.03
N ASP A 95 -16.75 -5.35 -4.77
CA ASP A 95 -15.64 -5.46 -3.81
C ASP A 95 -15.00 -6.86 -3.80
N ALA A 96 -14.75 -7.40 -5.00
CA ALA A 96 -14.23 -8.76 -5.15
C ALA A 96 -12.81 -8.95 -4.58
N PHE A 97 -12.09 -7.86 -4.28
CA PHE A 97 -10.67 -7.88 -3.88
C PHE A 97 -10.34 -7.06 -2.61
N GLY A 98 -11.28 -6.28 -2.08
CA GLY A 98 -11.18 -5.62 -0.78
C GLY A 98 -10.48 -4.26 -0.83
N SER A 99 -11.23 -3.18 -0.62
CA SER A 99 -10.72 -1.80 -0.52
C SER A 99 -9.83 -1.57 0.71
N PHE A 100 -8.87 -0.65 0.61
CA PHE A 100 -8.07 -0.19 1.75
C PHE A 100 -8.78 0.86 2.63
N PHE A 101 -9.94 1.35 2.18
CA PHE A 101 -10.79 2.27 2.92
C PHE A 101 -12.24 1.78 2.91
N VAL A 102 -13.02 2.26 3.87
CA VAL A 102 -14.46 2.04 3.95
C VAL A 102 -15.17 3.38 4.09
N GLN A 103 -16.39 3.46 3.58
CA GLN A 103 -17.31 4.56 3.89
C GLN A 103 -18.27 4.07 4.97
N THR A 104 -18.27 4.74 6.12
CA THR A 104 -19.14 4.43 7.25
C THR A 104 -20.56 4.93 6.98
N SER A 105 -21.52 4.50 7.82
CA SER A 105 -22.95 4.84 7.67
C SER A 105 -23.24 6.34 7.73
N ASP A 106 -22.39 7.11 8.39
CA ASP A 106 -22.40 8.57 8.49
C ASP A 106 -21.65 9.26 7.33
N ASN A 107 -21.33 8.53 6.25
CA ASN A 107 -20.61 9.00 5.07
C ASN A 107 -19.17 9.48 5.33
N LEU A 108 -18.55 9.08 6.45
CA LEU A 108 -17.14 9.33 6.67
C LEU A 108 -16.30 8.27 5.96
N ILE A 109 -15.21 8.69 5.32
CA ILE A 109 -14.25 7.77 4.74
C ILE A 109 -13.15 7.51 5.77
N GLN A 110 -12.85 6.24 6.02
CA GLN A 110 -11.85 5.80 7.00
C GLN A 110 -11.00 4.67 6.44
N ILE A 111 -9.81 4.49 6.97
CA ILE A 111 -8.97 3.32 6.66
C ILE A 111 -9.70 2.05 7.11
N HIS A 112 -9.69 1.02 6.26
CA HIS A 112 -10.34 -0.26 6.56
C HIS A 112 -9.70 -0.90 7.80
N SER A 113 -10.49 -1.44 8.73
CA SER A 113 -10.00 -2.06 9.97
C SER A 113 -8.92 -3.12 9.75
N ALA A 114 -9.13 -4.04 8.80
CA ALA A 114 -8.12 -5.02 8.38
C ALA A 114 -6.76 -4.42 7.96
N VAL A 115 -6.72 -3.19 7.42
CA VAL A 115 -5.46 -2.49 7.10
C VAL A 115 -4.77 -2.05 8.40
N ILE A 116 -5.54 -1.49 9.34
CA ILE A 116 -5.05 -1.09 10.67
C ILE A 116 -4.52 -2.32 11.42
N GLU A 117 -5.26 -3.43 11.39
CA GLU A 117 -4.84 -4.70 12.00
C GLU A 117 -3.57 -5.26 11.36
N ALA A 118 -3.46 -5.24 10.03
CA ALA A 118 -2.25 -5.69 9.33
C ALA A 118 -1.02 -4.84 9.71
N ILE A 119 -1.16 -3.52 9.81
CA ILE A 119 -0.11 -2.63 10.31
C ILE A 119 0.24 -2.95 11.77
N GLY A 120 -0.77 -3.20 12.61
CA GLY A 120 -0.57 -3.60 14.00
C GLY A 120 0.22 -4.91 14.14
N HIS A 121 -0.15 -5.93 13.37
CA HIS A 121 0.57 -7.21 13.34
C HIS A 121 2.00 -7.05 12.83
N LEU A 122 2.21 -6.24 11.80
CA LEU A 122 3.55 -5.90 11.33
C LEU A 122 4.35 -5.21 12.43
N ARG A 123 3.83 -4.15 13.07
CA ARG A 123 4.53 -3.45 14.16
C ARG A 123 4.81 -4.32 15.39
N GLY A 124 4.01 -5.37 15.61
CA GLY A 124 4.28 -6.37 16.65
C GLY A 124 5.38 -7.36 16.30
N HIS A 125 5.78 -7.44 15.02
CA HIS A 125 6.85 -8.32 14.58
C HIS A 125 8.22 -7.69 14.85
N PRO A 126 9.20 -8.41 15.42
CA PRO A 126 10.44 -7.79 15.84
C PRO A 126 11.34 -7.26 14.69
N LEU A 127 11.12 -7.69 13.44
CA LEU A 127 11.76 -7.06 12.27
C LEU A 127 11.19 -5.67 11.94
N CYS A 128 10.01 -5.35 12.44
CA CYS A 128 9.18 -4.20 12.08
C CYS A 128 8.86 -3.31 13.29
N SER A 129 9.57 -3.51 14.39
CA SER A 129 9.40 -2.82 15.66
C SER A 129 10.68 -2.14 16.08
N GLY A 130 10.58 -1.06 16.86
CA GLY A 130 11.75 -0.34 17.35
C GLY A 130 12.47 0.41 16.22
N ASP A 131 13.80 0.37 16.23
CA ASP A 131 14.67 1.12 15.33
C ASP A 131 15.15 0.25 14.17
N THR A 132 14.24 -0.10 13.25
CA THR A 132 14.52 -0.98 12.10
C THR A 132 14.04 -0.38 10.78
N ALA A 133 14.65 -0.83 9.68
CA ALA A 133 14.29 -0.38 8.33
C ALA A 133 12.83 -0.64 7.98
N LEU A 134 12.29 -1.79 8.38
CA LEU A 134 10.88 -2.11 8.12
C LEU A 134 9.94 -1.35 9.06
N ALA A 135 10.35 -1.03 10.29
CA ALA A 135 9.56 -0.15 11.17
C ALA A 135 9.40 1.24 10.54
N ASP A 136 10.49 1.82 10.02
CA ASP A 136 10.47 3.11 9.34
C ASP A 136 9.67 3.06 8.02
N LEU A 137 9.77 1.97 7.26
CA LEU A 137 8.95 1.78 6.07
C LEU A 137 7.45 1.72 6.42
N ILE A 138 7.07 1.00 7.49
CA ILE A 138 5.68 0.94 7.94
C ILE A 138 5.19 2.30 8.42
N GLN A 139 6.02 3.06 9.15
CA GLN A 139 5.72 4.42 9.56
C GLN A 139 5.46 5.31 8.35
N LEU A 140 6.32 5.24 7.34
CA LEU A 140 6.18 5.97 6.08
C LEU A 140 4.87 5.62 5.36
N ILE A 141 4.54 4.34 5.27
CA ILE A 141 3.28 3.87 4.63
C ILE A 141 2.09 4.46 5.37
N GLN A 142 2.09 4.35 6.71
CA GLN A 142 0.99 4.78 7.56
C GLN A 142 0.80 6.29 7.52
N ASP A 143 1.87 7.08 7.69
CA ASP A 143 1.76 8.52 7.94
C ASP A 143 1.77 9.36 6.67
N HIS A 144 2.31 8.84 5.57
CA HIS A 144 2.57 9.65 4.37
C HIS A 144 1.92 9.12 3.10
N LEU A 145 1.48 7.86 3.07
CA LEU A 145 0.89 7.24 1.87
C LEU A 145 -0.58 6.86 2.06
N LEU A 146 -0.90 6.08 3.10
CA LEU A 146 -2.26 5.62 3.41
C LEU A 146 -3.02 6.64 4.26
N GLN A 147 -3.10 7.87 3.77
CA GLN A 147 -3.88 8.96 4.39
C GLN A 147 -5.18 9.17 3.61
N VAL A 148 -6.32 9.24 4.32
CA VAL A 148 -7.60 9.54 3.67
C VAL A 148 -7.61 10.96 3.11
N ASP A 149 -7.08 11.92 3.88
CA ASP A 149 -6.87 13.29 3.40
C ASP A 149 -5.77 13.32 2.33
N VAL A 150 -6.14 13.74 1.13
CA VAL A 150 -5.24 13.89 -0.02
C VAL A 150 -4.11 14.87 0.26
N GLN A 151 -4.33 15.93 1.05
CA GLN A 151 -3.30 16.92 1.35
C GLN A 151 -2.28 16.43 2.37
N ALA A 152 -2.65 15.45 3.20
CA ALA A 152 -1.74 14.81 4.14
C ALA A 152 -0.79 13.81 3.46
N ARG A 153 -1.08 13.38 2.23
CA ARG A 153 -0.19 12.51 1.47
C ARG A 153 1.02 13.28 0.95
N THR A 154 2.19 12.66 1.10
CA THR A 154 3.45 13.22 0.59
C THR A 154 3.45 13.26 -0.94
N GLU A 155 4.39 13.99 -1.53
CA GLU A 155 4.62 13.98 -2.98
C GLU A 155 5.80 13.08 -3.33
N ALA A 156 5.86 12.62 -4.58
CA ALA A 156 6.90 11.71 -5.04
C ALA A 156 8.36 12.15 -4.74
N PRO A 157 8.75 13.44 -4.89
CA PRO A 157 10.09 13.87 -4.54
C PRO A 157 10.42 13.73 -3.04
N GLU A 158 9.44 14.00 -2.17
CA GLU A 158 9.61 13.88 -0.73
C GLU A 158 9.60 12.41 -0.29
N LEU A 159 8.74 11.58 -0.90
CA LEU A 159 8.78 10.14 -0.72
C LEU A 159 10.14 9.54 -1.08
N LEU A 160 10.72 9.96 -2.22
CA LEU A 160 12.03 9.49 -2.65
C LEU A 160 13.10 9.82 -1.60
N LYS A 161 13.15 11.06 -1.11
CA LYS A 161 14.08 11.45 -0.04
C LYS A 161 13.89 10.61 1.22
N MET A 162 12.65 10.32 1.61
CA MET A 162 12.37 9.50 2.79
C MET A 162 12.88 8.06 2.60
N LEU A 163 12.63 7.45 1.44
CA LEU A 163 13.11 6.11 1.12
C LEU A 163 14.64 6.05 1.01
N GLU A 164 15.27 7.05 0.39
CA GLU A 164 16.73 7.15 0.30
C GLU A 164 17.37 7.21 1.69
N ARG A 165 16.76 7.90 2.66
CA ARG A 165 17.24 7.90 4.05
C ARG A 165 17.19 6.51 4.69
N ILE A 166 16.10 5.77 4.49
CA ILE A 166 15.96 4.39 4.99
C ILE A 166 17.03 3.49 4.35
N ILE A 167 17.18 3.56 3.02
CA ILE A 167 18.15 2.75 2.27
C ILE A 167 19.58 3.08 2.72
N HIS A 168 19.94 4.37 2.75
CA HIS A 168 21.27 4.80 3.15
C HIS A 168 21.64 4.33 4.56
N ARG A 169 20.70 4.41 5.49
CA ARG A 169 20.89 3.91 6.85
C ARG A 169 21.04 2.39 6.89
N ALA A 170 20.23 1.66 6.13
CA ALA A 170 20.32 0.19 6.02
C ALA A 170 21.65 -0.29 5.40
N GLU A 171 22.26 0.48 4.50
CA GLU A 171 23.57 0.19 3.94
C GLU A 171 24.71 0.41 4.95
N GLN A 172 24.52 1.31 5.93
CA GLN A 172 25.52 1.66 6.93
C GLN A 172 25.41 0.85 8.23
N ASP A 173 24.18 0.47 8.61
CA ASP A 173 23.89 -0.23 9.84
C ASP A 173 23.19 -1.57 9.56
N GLY A 174 23.96 -2.65 9.60
CA GLY A 174 23.43 -4.00 9.43
C GLY A 174 22.44 -4.42 10.51
N ASN A 175 22.48 -3.84 11.72
CA ASN A 175 21.50 -4.13 12.78
C ASN A 175 20.17 -3.42 12.53
N TYR A 176 20.18 -2.28 11.83
CA TYR A 176 18.96 -1.60 11.40
C TYR A 176 18.22 -2.39 10.32
N LEU A 177 18.95 -3.05 9.41
CA LEU A 177 18.36 -3.91 8.37
C LEU A 177 18.00 -5.32 8.88
N TYR A 178 18.88 -5.90 9.69
CA TYR A 178 18.74 -7.24 10.25
C TYR A 178 18.99 -7.19 11.76
N PRO A 179 17.99 -6.74 12.56
CA PRO A 179 18.13 -6.66 14.00
C PRO A 179 18.45 -8.05 14.55
N ARG A 180 19.56 -8.15 15.28
CA ARG A 180 19.95 -9.39 15.94
C ARG A 180 18.93 -9.67 17.03
N PHE A 181 18.20 -10.78 16.90
CA PHE A 181 17.36 -11.26 17.98
C PHE A 181 18.28 -11.67 19.14
N VAL A 182 18.34 -10.84 20.18
CA VAL A 182 18.92 -11.25 21.45
C VAL A 182 17.91 -12.23 22.05
N GLY A 183 18.13 -13.52 21.80
CA GLY A 183 17.35 -14.57 22.43
C GLY A 183 17.43 -14.41 23.94
N ASN A 184 16.29 -14.19 24.58
CA ASN A 184 16.20 -14.12 26.03
C ASN A 184 16.53 -15.53 26.56
N THR A 185 17.78 -15.73 26.97
CA THR A 185 18.19 -16.89 27.76
C THR A 185 17.95 -16.52 29.21
N GLY A 186 16.80 -16.91 29.73
CA GLY A 186 16.40 -16.81 31.12
C GLY A 186 15.49 -17.96 31.46
#